data_AF-A0A2R8C730-F1
#
_entry.id   AF-A0A2R8C730-F1
#
_cell.length_a   1.000
_cell.length_b   1.000
_cell.length_c   1.000
_cell.angle_alpha   90.00
_cell.angle_beta   90.00
_cell.angle_gamma   90.00
#
_symmetry.space_group_name_H-M   'P 1'
#
loop_
_entity.id
_entity.type
_entity.pdbx_description
1 polymer ?
#
loop_
_entity_poly.entity_id
_entity_poly.type
_entity_poly.pdbx_seq_one_letter_code
_entity_poly.pdbx_strand_id
1 'polypeptide(L)'
;MKYAIRMTICSLAITLGWASSSNAQSELGSAVQNPISSLISVPFKFSFDNGASNGDANVLSINPVFPVTVGDWNLVSRFIVPLYDAPGGVAGLPGNPGIGDPSQTGRATGLGDINYTLFFSPVKPVNGWIWGLGPSITADTATDERLGSGKWSGGLSAVALNQPGWGTYGGLVRHLWSFAGDSSRQDVNQTLVEPFINYNLDNGWYLISDMVITYNWEAPSGDRLLLPVGGGVGKITKWGSQPVNLRAEAYYNVERPSSAPEWQVGFTVQLLFPKG
;
A
#
# COMPACT_ATOMS: atom_id res chain seq x y z
N MET A 1 72.33 -26.56 29.94
CA MET A 1 71.33 -26.17 28.92
C MET A 1 70.07 -27.00 29.13
N LYS A 2 68.96 -26.36 29.54
CA LYS A 2 67.54 -26.70 29.32
C LYS A 2 66.72 -25.91 30.35
N TYR A 3 66.18 -24.75 29.95
CA TYR A 3 65.14 -24.05 30.68
C TYR A 3 63.86 -24.09 29.84
N ALA A 4 62.79 -24.59 30.46
CA ALA A 4 61.46 -24.69 29.88
C ALA A 4 60.69 -23.39 30.13
N ILE A 5 60.04 -22.85 29.10
CA ILE A 5 59.10 -21.74 29.22
C ILE A 5 57.71 -22.30 28.88
N ARG A 6 56.83 -22.32 29.88
CA ARG A 6 55.40 -22.59 29.72
C ARG A 6 54.72 -21.27 29.35
N MET A 7 54.06 -21.25 28.20
CA MET A 7 53.28 -20.10 27.73
C MET A 7 51.80 -20.40 28.01
N THR A 8 51.22 -19.68 28.97
CA THR A 8 49.79 -19.73 29.29
C THR A 8 49.05 -18.81 28.33
N ILE A 9 48.14 -19.36 27.52
CA ILE A 9 47.24 -18.60 26.65
C ILE A 9 46.00 -18.25 27.46
N CYS A 10 45.79 -16.96 27.74
CA CYS A 10 44.54 -16.44 28.28
C CYS A 10 43.58 -16.16 27.11
N SER A 11 42.51 -16.96 27.03
CA SER A 11 41.42 -16.76 26.08
C SER A 11 40.52 -15.62 26.57
N LEU A 12 40.57 -14.45 25.90
CA LEU A 12 39.62 -13.37 26.12
C LEU A 12 38.41 -13.60 25.21
N ALA A 13 37.33 -14.16 25.75
CA ALA A 13 36.06 -14.27 25.04
C ALA A 13 35.37 -12.89 25.03
N ILE A 14 35.41 -12.22 23.88
CA ILE A 14 34.58 -11.04 23.61
C ILE A 14 33.18 -11.56 23.26
N THR A 15 32.27 -11.55 24.22
CA THR A 15 30.84 -11.72 23.97
C THR A 15 30.31 -10.43 23.33
N LEU A 16 30.31 -10.37 22.01
CA LEU A 16 29.50 -9.39 21.28
C LEU A 16 28.02 -9.67 21.61
N GLY A 17 27.33 -8.67 22.17
CA GLY A 17 25.89 -8.73 22.40
C GLY A 17 25.12 -8.59 21.09
N TRP A 18 24.67 -9.72 20.53
CA TRP A 18 23.82 -9.79 19.33
C TRP A 18 22.33 -10.03 19.67
N ALA A 19 21.88 -9.68 20.87
CA ALA A 19 20.53 -10.06 21.34
C ALA A 19 19.48 -8.92 21.28
N SER A 20 19.85 -7.68 20.94
CA SER A 20 18.91 -6.55 20.91
C SER A 20 18.48 -6.11 19.50
N SER A 21 19.19 -6.56 18.47
CA SER A 21 18.92 -6.16 17.07
C SER A 21 17.73 -6.90 16.46
N SER A 22 17.50 -8.16 16.83
CA SER A 22 16.44 -9.00 16.28
C SER A 22 15.04 -8.53 16.70
N ASN A 23 14.84 -8.19 17.98
CA ASN A 23 13.54 -7.74 18.48
C ASN A 23 13.11 -6.40 17.89
N ALA A 24 13.98 -5.37 17.91
CA ALA A 24 13.64 -4.07 17.35
C ALA A 24 13.40 -4.11 15.83
N GLN A 25 14.13 -4.96 15.10
CA GLN A 25 13.90 -5.16 13.67
C GLN A 25 12.59 -5.93 13.39
N SER A 26 12.25 -6.89 14.24
CA SER A 26 10.97 -7.62 14.17
C SER A 26 9.77 -6.72 14.45
N GLU A 27 9.84 -5.86 15.46
CA GLU A 27 8.76 -4.92 15.82
C GLU A 27 8.56 -3.86 14.74
N LEU A 28 9.64 -3.29 14.22
CA LEU A 28 9.58 -2.38 13.08
C LEU A 28 9.00 -3.11 11.85
N GLY A 29 9.39 -4.37 11.65
CA GLY A 29 8.84 -5.26 10.63
C GLY A 29 7.31 -5.32 10.64
N SER A 30 6.76 -5.73 11.78
CA SER A 30 5.32 -5.80 11.99
C SER A 30 4.65 -4.44 11.84
N ALA A 31 5.23 -3.37 12.36
CA ALA A 31 4.65 -2.02 12.25
C ALA A 31 4.56 -1.54 10.79
N VAL A 32 5.56 -1.84 9.97
CA VAL A 32 5.61 -1.45 8.55
C VAL A 32 4.60 -2.23 7.69
N GLN A 33 4.34 -3.48 8.06
CA GLN A 33 3.38 -4.35 7.38
C GLN A 33 1.93 -4.11 7.80
N ASN A 34 1.71 -3.34 8.87
CA ASN A 34 0.39 -2.98 9.35
C ASN A 34 -0.08 -1.64 8.73
N PRO A 35 -1.15 -1.65 7.90
CA PRO A 35 -1.64 -0.47 7.18
C PRO A 35 -2.28 0.60 8.08
N ILE A 36 -2.56 0.28 9.34
CA ILE A 36 -3.10 1.19 10.37
C ILE A 36 -2.20 1.24 11.60
N SER A 37 -0.90 1.02 11.41
CA SER A 37 0.07 1.13 12.50
C SER A 37 0.20 2.58 12.98
N SER A 38 0.74 2.72 14.19
CA SER A 38 1.05 4.02 14.80
C SER A 38 2.36 4.65 14.25
N LEU A 39 2.81 4.23 13.08
CA LEU A 39 4.03 4.70 12.41
C LEU A 39 3.70 5.77 11.35
N ILE A 40 4.32 6.94 11.45
CA ILE A 40 4.27 7.92 10.36
C ILE A 40 5.08 7.34 9.19
N SER A 41 4.49 7.30 7.99
CA SER A 41 5.20 6.81 6.82
C SER A 41 4.78 7.53 5.54
N VAL A 42 5.70 7.55 4.57
CA VAL A 42 5.46 8.11 3.23
C VAL A 42 5.94 7.09 2.19
N PRO A 43 5.06 6.20 1.72
CA PRO A 43 5.28 5.32 0.59
C PRO A 43 5.20 6.09 -0.73
N PHE A 44 6.22 5.93 -1.56
CA PHE A 44 6.24 6.27 -2.97
C PHE A 44 6.15 4.97 -3.76
N LYS A 45 4.98 4.68 -4.33
CA LYS A 45 4.73 3.48 -5.15
C LYS A 45 4.83 3.87 -6.62
N PHE A 46 5.78 3.29 -7.33
CA PHE A 46 5.91 3.40 -8.79
C PHE A 46 5.30 2.14 -9.41
N SER A 47 4.30 2.29 -10.28
CA SER A 47 3.68 1.20 -11.03
C SER A 47 3.91 1.38 -12.53
N PHE A 48 4.21 0.28 -13.19
CA PHE A 48 4.36 0.17 -14.64
C PHE A 48 3.32 -0.84 -15.13
N ASP A 49 2.29 -0.31 -15.77
CA ASP A 49 1.09 -1.03 -16.17
C ASP A 49 1.17 -1.32 -17.67
N ASN A 50 1.11 -2.60 -18.05
CA ASN A 50 1.36 -3.05 -19.42
C ASN A 50 0.25 -3.97 -19.95
N GLY A 51 0.06 -3.96 -21.27
CA GLY A 51 -0.87 -4.89 -21.95
C GLY A 51 -2.34 -4.46 -21.93
N ALA A 52 -2.63 -3.21 -21.54
CA ALA A 52 -3.96 -2.63 -21.73
C ALA A 52 -4.20 -2.32 -23.22
N SER A 53 -5.44 -2.44 -23.68
CA SER A 53 -5.79 -2.20 -25.10
C SER A 53 -5.59 -0.74 -25.54
N ASN A 54 -5.64 0.20 -24.60
CA ASN A 54 -5.40 1.63 -24.81
C ASN A 54 -3.92 2.03 -24.66
N GLY A 55 -3.04 1.11 -24.23
CA GLY A 55 -1.59 1.32 -24.10
C GLY A 55 -1.10 1.33 -22.65
N ASP A 56 0.21 1.50 -22.49
CA ASP A 56 0.87 1.35 -21.19
C ASP A 56 0.81 2.64 -20.35
N ALA A 57 0.70 2.47 -19.04
CA ALA A 57 0.60 3.56 -18.06
C ALA A 57 1.72 3.49 -17.01
N ASN A 58 2.19 4.67 -16.60
CA ASN A 58 3.11 4.83 -15.47
C ASN A 58 2.39 5.58 -14.37
N VAL A 59 2.46 5.07 -13.15
CA VAL A 59 1.79 5.67 -11.99
C VAL A 59 2.79 5.88 -10.87
N LEU A 60 2.85 7.10 -10.34
CA LEU A 60 3.47 7.36 -9.04
C LEU A 60 2.38 7.67 -8.02
N SER A 61 2.19 6.78 -7.05
CA SER A 61 1.28 7.01 -5.92
C SER A 61 2.08 7.40 -4.68
N ILE A 62 1.79 8.58 -4.14
CA ILE A 62 2.37 9.07 -2.88
C ILE A 62 1.33 8.87 -1.80
N ASN A 63 1.62 8.04 -0.79
CA ASN A 63 0.61 7.55 0.15
C ASN A 63 0.85 7.91 1.63
N PRO A 64 0.92 9.20 2.00
CA PRO A 64 1.20 9.59 3.39
C PRO A 64 0.26 8.95 4.41
N VAL A 65 0.83 8.48 5.52
CA VAL A 65 0.12 7.93 6.66
C VAL A 65 0.51 8.70 7.93
N PHE A 66 -0.48 9.29 8.59
CA PHE A 66 -0.32 10.09 9.80
C PHE A 66 -1.21 9.55 10.92
N PRO A 67 -0.65 8.76 11.85
CA PRO A 67 -1.38 8.27 13.01
C PRO A 67 -1.26 9.20 14.22
N VAL A 68 -2.40 9.57 14.79
CA VAL A 68 -2.51 10.31 16.06
C VAL A 68 -3.19 9.42 17.10
N THR A 69 -2.63 9.34 18.29
CA THR A 69 -3.21 8.55 19.40
C THR A 69 -3.95 9.49 20.33
N VAL A 70 -5.24 9.21 20.60
CA VAL A 70 -6.11 9.98 21.50
C VAL A 70 -6.81 9.00 22.44
N GLY A 71 -6.44 9.03 23.72
CA GLY A 71 -6.91 8.04 24.70
C GLY A 71 -6.55 6.61 24.27
N ASP A 72 -7.53 5.72 24.22
CA ASP A 72 -7.37 4.32 23.81
C ASP A 72 -7.54 4.07 22.30
N TRP A 73 -7.57 5.14 21.49
CA TRP A 73 -7.79 5.07 20.05
C TRP A 73 -6.62 5.66 19.25
N ASN A 74 -6.26 4.96 18.18
CA ASN A 74 -5.45 5.47 17.09
C ASN A 74 -6.36 5.99 15.98
N LEU A 75 -6.18 7.25 15.61
CA LEU A 75 -6.78 7.90 14.46
C LEU A 75 -5.72 7.92 13.36
N VAL A 76 -5.90 7.10 12.33
CA VAL A 76 -4.91 6.93 11.25
C VAL A 76 -5.42 7.61 9.98
N SER A 77 -4.86 8.77 9.68
CA SER A 77 -5.12 9.51 8.45
C SER A 77 -4.26 8.94 7.32
N ARG A 78 -4.90 8.45 6.26
CA ARG A 78 -4.24 7.90 5.06
C ARG A 78 -4.65 8.71 3.84
N PHE A 79 -3.67 9.04 3.02
CA PHE A 79 -3.86 9.69 1.73
C PHE A 79 -3.38 8.77 0.61
N ILE A 80 -4.00 8.88 -0.56
CA ILE A 80 -3.53 8.31 -1.82
C ILE A 80 -3.51 9.46 -2.81
N VAL A 81 -2.31 9.87 -3.24
CA VAL A 81 -2.09 10.98 -4.17
C VAL A 81 -1.45 10.41 -5.43
N PRO A 82 -2.25 10.14 -6.48
CA PRO A 82 -1.73 9.54 -7.70
C PRO A 82 -1.30 10.59 -8.73
N LEU A 83 -0.10 10.40 -9.28
CA LEU A 83 0.41 11.10 -10.45
C LEU A 83 0.45 10.10 -11.60
N TYR A 84 -0.24 10.42 -12.68
CA TYR A 84 -0.40 9.55 -13.82
C TYR A 84 0.39 10.07 -15.02
N ASP A 85 0.91 9.12 -15.79
CA ASP A 85 1.32 9.30 -17.17
C ASP A 85 0.77 8.12 -17.97
N ALA A 86 -0.40 8.32 -18.59
CA ALA A 86 -1.26 7.25 -19.09
C ALA A 86 -1.92 7.63 -20.42
N PRO A 87 -2.28 6.66 -21.28
CA PRO A 87 -2.93 6.92 -22.56
C PRO A 87 -4.40 7.37 -22.44
N GLY A 88 -4.91 7.56 -21.21
CA GLY A 88 -6.29 7.89 -20.88
C GLY A 88 -6.66 7.34 -19.49
N GLY A 89 -7.97 7.22 -19.22
CA GLY A 89 -8.47 6.64 -17.97
C GLY A 89 -8.00 5.20 -17.75
N VAL A 90 -7.33 4.95 -16.63
CA VAL A 90 -6.89 3.61 -16.21
C VAL A 90 -7.92 3.05 -15.23
N ALA A 91 -8.67 2.03 -15.66
CA ALA A 91 -9.71 1.44 -14.84
C ALA A 91 -9.12 0.64 -13.66
N GLY A 92 -9.83 0.66 -12.52
CA GLY A 92 -9.56 -0.23 -11.38
C GLY A 92 -8.40 0.18 -10.48
N LEU A 93 -7.86 1.39 -10.62
CA LEU A 93 -6.81 1.88 -9.73
C LEU A 93 -7.35 2.28 -8.35
N PRO A 94 -6.64 1.97 -7.24
CA PRO A 94 -7.09 2.28 -5.88
C PRO A 94 -7.28 3.78 -5.60
N GLY A 95 -6.63 4.66 -6.36
CA GLY A 95 -6.75 6.12 -6.20
C GLY A 95 -7.85 6.75 -7.04
N ASN A 96 -8.28 6.11 -8.13
CA ASN A 96 -9.21 6.69 -9.10
C ASN A 96 -10.44 5.78 -9.23
N PRO A 97 -11.49 6.00 -8.42
CA PRO A 97 -12.70 5.21 -8.52
C PRO A 97 -13.50 5.69 -9.74
N GLY A 98 -13.19 5.16 -10.92
CA GLY A 98 -13.85 5.54 -12.16
C GLY A 98 -12.96 5.31 -13.38
N ILE A 99 -13.49 5.64 -14.55
CA ILE A 99 -12.74 5.74 -15.79
C ILE A 99 -12.72 7.23 -16.15
N GLY A 100 -11.53 7.77 -16.48
CA GLY A 100 -11.37 9.12 -17.02
C GLY A 100 -12.24 9.36 -18.26
N ASP A 101 -12.32 10.59 -18.76
CA ASP A 101 -13.29 10.90 -19.80
C ASP A 101 -13.12 10.07 -21.08
N PRO A 102 -14.05 9.15 -21.39
CA PRO A 102 -13.93 8.33 -22.60
C PRO A 102 -14.10 9.15 -23.88
N SER A 103 -14.63 10.38 -23.80
CA SER A 103 -14.72 11.29 -24.95
C SER A 103 -13.37 11.86 -25.36
N GLN A 104 -12.42 11.90 -24.43
CA GLN A 104 -11.08 12.41 -24.66
C GLN A 104 -10.10 11.28 -25.00
N THR A 105 -9.15 11.56 -25.89
CA THR A 105 -8.19 10.57 -26.38
C THR A 105 -6.75 11.07 -26.24
N GLY A 106 -5.81 10.14 -26.30
CA GLY A 106 -4.39 10.44 -26.25
C GLY A 106 -3.83 10.52 -24.83
N ARG A 107 -2.50 10.57 -24.75
CA ARG A 107 -1.75 10.53 -23.49
C ARG A 107 -1.98 11.78 -22.65
N ALA A 108 -2.11 11.60 -21.35
CA ALA A 108 -2.24 12.64 -20.34
C ALA A 108 -1.20 12.41 -19.23
N THR A 109 -0.65 13.50 -18.72
CA THR A 109 0.24 13.48 -17.56
C THR A 109 -0.29 14.48 -16.53
N GLY A 110 -0.49 14.05 -15.30
CA GLY A 110 -1.06 14.93 -14.29
C GLY A 110 -1.45 14.25 -12.99
N LEU A 111 -1.99 15.05 -12.08
CA LEU A 111 -2.60 14.58 -10.85
C LEU A 111 -3.91 13.88 -11.19
N GLY A 112 -4.20 12.77 -10.51
CA GLY A 112 -5.50 12.14 -10.49
C GLY A 112 -6.27 12.43 -9.20
N ASP A 113 -7.42 11.79 -9.04
CA ASP A 113 -8.24 11.99 -7.85
C ASP A 113 -7.53 11.56 -6.56
N ILE A 114 -7.55 12.44 -5.57
CA ILE A 114 -6.95 12.21 -4.24
C ILE A 114 -7.97 11.53 -3.34
N ASN A 115 -7.59 10.39 -2.78
CA ASN A 115 -8.37 9.72 -1.74
C ASN A 115 -7.80 10.02 -0.34
N TYR A 116 -8.70 10.29 0.60
CA TYR A 116 -8.43 10.36 2.03
C TYR A 116 -9.28 9.33 2.78
N THR A 117 -8.66 8.57 3.67
CA THR A 117 -9.35 7.66 4.59
C THR A 117 -8.89 7.92 6.02
N LEU A 118 -9.83 8.02 6.95
CA LEU A 118 -9.55 8.08 8.39
C LEU A 118 -9.95 6.74 9.02
N PHE A 119 -9.01 6.01 9.61
CA PHE A 119 -9.31 4.81 10.38
C PHE A 119 -9.32 5.11 11.88
N PHE A 120 -10.36 4.64 12.57
CA PHE A 120 -10.41 4.53 14.01
C PHE A 120 -10.03 3.11 14.40
N SER A 121 -8.93 2.94 15.11
CA SER A 121 -8.41 1.65 15.56
C SER A 121 -8.18 1.68 17.07
N PRO A 122 -8.58 0.67 17.84
CA PRO A 122 -8.12 0.55 19.23
C PRO A 122 -6.59 0.50 19.29
N VAL A 123 -5.99 1.07 20.33
CA VAL A 123 -4.53 1.01 20.56
C VAL A 123 -4.08 -0.42 20.81
N LYS A 124 -4.88 -1.19 21.53
CA LYS A 124 -4.59 -2.58 21.88
C LYS A 124 -5.32 -3.53 20.91
N PRO A 125 -4.64 -4.56 20.38
CA PRO A 125 -5.30 -5.62 19.64
C PRO A 125 -6.41 -6.28 20.47
N VAL A 126 -7.50 -6.66 19.81
CA VAL A 126 -8.63 -7.39 20.42
C VAL A 126 -8.50 -8.86 20.02
N ASN A 127 -8.23 -9.74 20.99
CA ASN A 127 -8.00 -11.17 20.75
C ASN A 127 -6.91 -11.45 19.68
N GLY A 128 -5.84 -10.64 19.68
CA GLY A 128 -4.75 -10.73 18.71
C GLY A 128 -5.02 -10.04 17.36
N TRP A 129 -6.24 -9.54 17.12
CA TRP A 129 -6.59 -8.83 15.89
C TRP A 129 -6.44 -7.32 16.06
N ILE A 130 -5.81 -6.70 15.08
CA ILE A 130 -5.76 -5.25 14.90
C ILE A 130 -6.79 -4.91 13.83
N TRP A 131 -7.66 -3.95 14.11
CA TRP A 131 -8.72 -3.56 13.18
C TRP A 131 -8.94 -2.06 13.20
N GLY A 132 -9.45 -1.55 12.08
CA GLY A 132 -9.87 -0.16 11.96
C GLY A 132 -11.10 -0.03 11.09
N LEU A 133 -11.92 0.97 11.38
CA LEU A 133 -13.09 1.35 10.60
C LEU A 133 -13.09 2.87 10.46
N GLY A 134 -13.53 3.40 9.33
CA GLY A 134 -13.89 4.81 9.26
C GLY A 134 -14.23 5.31 7.87
N PRO A 135 -14.46 6.62 7.74
CA PRO A 135 -14.90 7.22 6.49
C PRO A 135 -13.75 7.30 5.48
N SER A 136 -14.13 7.23 4.21
CA SER A 136 -13.26 7.51 3.07
C SER A 136 -13.93 8.51 2.15
N ILE A 137 -13.15 9.43 1.61
CA ILE A 137 -13.57 10.43 0.63
C ILE A 137 -12.55 10.48 -0.49
N THR A 138 -13.03 10.60 -1.72
CA THR A 138 -12.22 10.88 -2.90
C THR A 138 -12.65 12.23 -3.46
N ALA A 139 -11.68 13.12 -3.64
CA ALA A 139 -11.89 14.46 -4.14
C ALA A 139 -11.59 14.53 -5.64
N ASP A 140 -12.47 15.19 -6.38
CA ASP A 140 -12.29 15.50 -7.80
C ASP A 140 -11.17 16.53 -7.95
N THR A 141 -9.95 16.03 -8.10
CA THR A 141 -8.70 16.82 -8.04
C THR A 141 -7.81 16.55 -9.24
N ALA A 142 -8.27 15.68 -10.15
CA ALA A 142 -7.55 15.40 -11.37
C ALA A 142 -7.31 16.69 -12.17
N THR A 143 -6.07 16.87 -12.62
CA THR A 143 -5.69 18.06 -13.41
C THR A 143 -6.06 17.93 -14.89
N ASP A 144 -6.47 16.74 -15.31
CA ASP A 144 -6.91 16.40 -16.64
C ASP A 144 -8.11 15.44 -16.53
N GLU A 145 -9.16 15.69 -17.31
CA GLU A 145 -10.42 14.93 -17.24
C GLU A 145 -10.24 13.45 -17.60
N ARG A 146 -9.15 13.09 -18.31
CA ARG A 146 -8.78 11.69 -18.60
C ARG A 146 -8.21 10.96 -17.38
N LEU A 147 -7.84 11.66 -16.32
CA LEU A 147 -7.08 11.13 -15.19
C LEU A 147 -7.90 10.99 -13.89
N GLY A 148 -9.17 11.39 -13.90
CA GLY A 148 -10.05 11.34 -12.74
C GLY A 148 -11.48 10.98 -13.10
N SER A 149 -12.28 10.70 -12.09
CA SER A 149 -13.70 10.40 -12.25
C SER A 149 -14.52 11.65 -12.64
N GLY A 150 -14.07 12.85 -12.24
CA GLY A 150 -14.89 14.07 -12.30
C GLY A 150 -15.97 14.11 -11.22
N LYS A 151 -15.80 13.30 -10.15
CA LYS A 151 -16.78 13.08 -9.09
C LYS A 151 -16.16 13.19 -7.71
N TRP A 152 -16.87 13.88 -6.83
CA TRP A 152 -16.68 13.74 -5.40
C TRP A 152 -17.37 12.46 -4.92
N SER A 153 -16.61 11.61 -4.24
CA SER A 153 -17.10 10.31 -3.76
C SER A 153 -16.83 10.10 -2.29
N GLY A 154 -17.74 9.43 -1.60
CA GLY A 154 -17.68 9.18 -0.17
C GLY A 154 -18.16 7.78 0.20
N GLY A 155 -17.68 7.26 1.32
CA GLY A 155 -18.12 5.96 1.81
C GLY A 155 -17.32 5.47 3.02
N LEU A 156 -17.22 4.16 3.17
CA LEU A 156 -16.65 3.51 4.34
C LEU A 156 -15.48 2.61 3.97
N SER A 157 -14.49 2.57 4.86
CA SER A 157 -13.33 1.67 4.81
C SER A 157 -13.21 0.90 6.11
N ALA A 158 -12.90 -0.39 6.00
CA ALA A 158 -12.59 -1.26 7.13
C ALA A 158 -11.29 -2.03 6.84
N VAL A 159 -10.54 -2.35 7.89
CA VAL A 159 -9.34 -3.17 7.80
C VAL A 159 -9.23 -4.06 9.02
N ALA A 160 -8.75 -5.28 8.84
CA ALA A 160 -8.46 -6.19 9.93
C ALA A 160 -7.24 -7.03 9.59
N LEU A 161 -6.35 -7.23 10.56
CA LEU A 161 -5.15 -8.05 10.41
C LEU A 161 -4.74 -8.74 11.71
N ASN A 162 -3.92 -9.77 11.55
CA ASN A 162 -3.24 -10.46 12.64
C ASN A 162 -1.74 -10.56 12.32
N GLN A 163 -0.89 -10.53 13.34
CA GLN A 163 0.57 -10.50 13.21
C GLN A 163 1.23 -11.60 14.05
N PRO A 164 1.06 -12.88 13.69
CA PRO A 164 1.75 -13.98 14.35
C PRO A 164 3.27 -13.90 14.10
N GLY A 165 4.07 -14.69 14.83
CA GLY A 165 5.53 -14.61 14.74
C GLY A 165 6.13 -14.84 13.35
N TRP A 166 5.41 -15.51 12.44
CA TRP A 166 5.88 -15.75 11.07
C TRP A 166 5.66 -14.57 10.11
N GLY A 167 4.81 -13.60 10.44
CA GLY A 167 4.42 -12.56 9.49
C GLY A 167 3.15 -11.82 9.83
N THR A 168 2.56 -11.22 8.79
CA THR A 168 1.34 -10.41 8.89
C THR A 168 0.35 -10.87 7.83
N TYR A 169 -0.92 -11.01 8.17
CA TYR A 169 -1.96 -11.22 7.16
C TYR A 169 -3.25 -10.50 7.56
N GLY A 170 -4.06 -10.16 6.57
CA GLY A 170 -5.29 -9.44 6.79
C GLY A 170 -6.02 -9.08 5.51
N GLY A 171 -6.95 -8.14 5.65
CA GLY A 171 -7.66 -7.58 4.52
C GLY A 171 -8.18 -6.19 4.81
N LEU A 172 -8.29 -5.38 3.75
CA LEU A 172 -8.95 -4.09 3.73
C LEU A 172 -10.13 -4.13 2.78
N VAL A 173 -11.23 -3.50 3.15
CA VAL A 173 -12.39 -3.28 2.29
C VAL A 173 -12.71 -1.81 2.28
N ARG A 174 -13.02 -1.27 1.11
CA ARG A 174 -13.55 0.08 0.96
C ARG A 174 -14.69 0.08 -0.04
N HIS A 175 -15.74 0.84 0.24
CA HIS A 175 -16.81 1.06 -0.70
C HIS A 175 -17.10 2.56 -0.82
N LEU A 176 -17.25 3.06 -2.05
CA LEU A 176 -17.44 4.48 -2.37
C LEU A 176 -18.62 4.69 -3.31
N TRP A 177 -19.37 5.76 -3.05
CA TRP A 177 -20.40 6.31 -3.94
C TRP A 177 -20.10 7.76 -4.30
N SER A 178 -20.36 8.18 -5.54
CA SER A 178 -20.35 9.59 -5.90
C SER A 178 -21.55 10.31 -5.27
N PHE A 179 -21.33 11.52 -4.77
CA PHE A 179 -22.39 12.37 -4.22
C PHE A 179 -22.43 13.78 -4.84
N ALA A 180 -21.40 14.18 -5.57
CA ALA A 180 -21.34 15.43 -6.33
C ALA A 180 -20.33 15.28 -7.48
N GLY A 181 -20.31 16.25 -8.41
CA GLY A 181 -19.41 16.27 -9.56
C GLY A 181 -20.14 16.59 -10.85
N ASP A 182 -19.43 16.48 -11.96
CA ASP A 182 -19.97 16.76 -13.29
C ASP A 182 -21.02 15.71 -13.67
N SER A 183 -22.19 16.18 -14.12
CA SER A 183 -23.36 15.34 -14.46
C SER A 183 -23.20 14.57 -15.77
N SER A 184 -22.26 14.98 -16.64
CA SER A 184 -21.92 14.25 -17.87
C SER A 184 -21.03 13.03 -17.61
N ARG A 185 -20.40 12.97 -16.44
CA ARG A 185 -19.51 11.89 -16.00
C ARG A 185 -20.32 10.74 -15.42
N GLN A 186 -19.83 9.51 -15.59
CA GLN A 186 -20.39 8.32 -14.96
C GLN A 186 -20.31 8.43 -13.43
N ASP A 187 -21.35 7.98 -12.73
CA ASP A 187 -21.34 7.93 -11.27
C ASP A 187 -20.31 6.93 -10.75
N VAL A 188 -19.87 7.15 -9.52
CA VAL A 188 -18.96 6.24 -8.81
C VAL A 188 -19.80 5.33 -7.93
N ASN A 189 -19.61 4.02 -8.11
CA ASN A 189 -20.08 2.99 -7.19
C ASN A 189 -19.07 1.85 -7.27
N GLN A 190 -18.13 1.82 -6.33
CA GLN A 190 -16.98 0.92 -6.41
C GLN A 190 -16.68 0.27 -5.06
N THR A 191 -16.54 -1.06 -5.08
CA THR A 191 -15.96 -1.83 -3.98
C THR A 191 -14.49 -2.11 -4.26
N LEU A 192 -13.64 -1.95 -3.26
CA LEU A 192 -12.25 -2.40 -3.24
C LEU A 192 -12.09 -3.41 -2.11
N VAL A 193 -11.47 -4.56 -2.42
CA VAL A 193 -11.08 -5.59 -1.45
C VAL A 193 -9.60 -5.88 -1.63
N GLU A 194 -8.82 -5.72 -0.57
CA GLU A 194 -7.36 -5.85 -0.57
C GLU A 194 -6.98 -6.90 0.48
N PRO A 195 -7.01 -8.21 0.16
CA PRO A 195 -6.33 -9.20 0.97
C PRO A 195 -4.82 -8.99 0.88
N PHE A 196 -4.15 -9.11 2.02
CA PHE A 196 -2.69 -9.01 2.07
C PHE A 196 -2.07 -10.05 3.00
N ILE A 197 -0.86 -10.47 2.64
CA ILE A 197 -0.01 -11.36 3.44
C ILE A 197 1.45 -10.96 3.28
N ASN A 198 2.19 -11.03 4.38
CA ASN A 198 3.63 -10.85 4.46
C ASN A 198 4.22 -12.04 5.22
N TYR A 199 5.22 -12.70 4.66
CA TYR A 199 5.96 -13.78 5.32
C TYR A 199 7.39 -13.33 5.61
N ASN A 200 7.75 -13.28 6.89
CA ASN A 200 9.04 -12.74 7.33
C ASN A 200 10.17 -13.73 7.04
N LEU A 201 11.26 -13.22 6.48
CA LEU A 201 12.52 -13.92 6.26
C LEU A 201 13.63 -13.26 7.08
N ASP A 202 14.80 -13.89 7.10
CA ASP A 202 15.93 -13.38 7.87
C ASP A 202 16.41 -12.01 7.37
N ASN A 203 17.06 -11.29 8.29
CA ASN A 203 17.69 -10.00 8.05
C ASN A 203 16.71 -8.89 7.60
N GLY A 204 15.40 -9.03 7.82
CA GLY A 204 14.39 -8.04 7.43
C GLY A 204 13.92 -8.15 5.98
N TRP A 205 14.28 -9.23 5.28
CA TRP A 205 13.61 -9.61 4.03
C TRP A 205 12.21 -10.17 4.34
N TYR A 206 11.29 -10.06 3.40
CA TYR A 206 9.99 -10.72 3.50
C TYR A 206 9.40 -10.97 2.12
N LEU A 207 8.53 -11.96 2.01
CA LEU A 207 7.65 -12.16 0.84
C LEU A 207 6.35 -11.42 1.07
N ILE A 208 5.74 -10.88 0.01
CA ILE A 208 4.49 -10.12 0.09
C ILE A 208 3.52 -10.53 -1.01
N SER A 209 2.24 -10.45 -0.72
CA SER A 209 1.16 -10.32 -1.71
C SER A 209 0.15 -9.31 -1.17
N ASP A 210 -0.16 -8.29 -1.97
CA ASP A 210 -1.09 -7.18 -1.75
C ASP A 210 -1.97 -7.10 -3.02
N MET A 211 -3.07 -7.87 -3.02
CA MET A 211 -3.93 -7.99 -4.19
C MET A 211 -5.06 -6.97 -4.09
N VAL A 212 -4.97 -5.86 -4.82
CA VAL A 212 -6.06 -4.87 -4.81
C VAL A 212 -7.14 -5.24 -5.83
N ILE A 213 -8.19 -5.90 -5.34
CA ILE A 213 -9.34 -6.29 -6.15
C ILE A 213 -10.32 -5.13 -6.19
N THR A 214 -10.81 -4.77 -7.38
CA THR A 214 -11.86 -3.75 -7.51
C THR A 214 -13.07 -4.28 -8.26
N TYR A 215 -14.25 -3.82 -7.84
CA TYR A 215 -15.52 -4.11 -8.48
C TYR A 215 -16.27 -2.79 -8.73
N ASN A 216 -16.36 -2.38 -9.99
CA ASN A 216 -17.12 -1.21 -10.43
C ASN A 216 -18.56 -1.61 -10.77
N TRP A 217 -19.51 -1.21 -9.94
CA TRP A 217 -20.93 -1.55 -10.09
C TRP A 217 -21.58 -0.84 -11.28
N GLU A 218 -21.04 0.31 -11.68
CA GLU A 218 -21.55 1.08 -12.82
C GLU A 218 -20.99 0.59 -14.17
N ALA A 219 -19.94 -0.25 -14.16
CA ALA A 219 -19.35 -0.75 -15.40
C ALA A 219 -20.26 -1.79 -16.11
N PRO A 220 -20.12 -1.95 -17.44
CA PRO A 220 -20.72 -3.06 -18.19
C PRO A 220 -20.31 -4.41 -17.58
N SER A 221 -21.14 -5.45 -17.72
CA SER A 221 -20.98 -6.72 -16.99
C SER A 221 -19.60 -7.38 -17.11
N GLY A 222 -18.93 -7.26 -18.26
CA GLY A 222 -17.58 -7.80 -18.49
C GLY A 222 -16.42 -6.91 -18.03
N ASP A 223 -16.69 -5.67 -17.63
CA ASP A 223 -15.69 -4.69 -17.22
C ASP A 223 -15.84 -4.30 -15.73
N ARG A 224 -16.59 -5.09 -14.95
CA ARG A 224 -16.85 -4.78 -13.54
C ARG A 224 -15.69 -5.14 -12.63
N LEU A 225 -15.02 -6.27 -12.88
CA LEU A 225 -14.06 -6.86 -11.96
C LEU A 225 -12.64 -6.66 -12.46
N LEU A 226 -11.76 -6.18 -11.59
CA LEU A 226 -10.32 -6.28 -11.70
C LEU A 226 -9.81 -7.22 -10.61
N LEU A 227 -9.18 -8.32 -11.00
CA LEU A 227 -8.64 -9.34 -10.10
C LEU A 227 -7.16 -9.57 -10.39
N PRO A 228 -6.25 -8.89 -9.66
CA PRO A 228 -4.82 -9.17 -9.72
C PRO A 228 -4.49 -10.43 -8.93
N VAL A 229 -3.58 -11.25 -9.45
CA VAL A 229 -2.92 -12.34 -8.73
C VAL A 229 -1.42 -12.16 -8.87
N GLY A 230 -0.71 -12.17 -7.74
CA GLY A 230 0.73 -11.94 -7.75
C GLY A 230 1.29 -11.68 -6.37
N GLY A 231 2.45 -11.06 -6.33
CA GLY A 231 3.16 -10.77 -5.11
C GLY A 231 4.58 -10.30 -5.41
N GLY A 232 5.44 -10.37 -4.40
CA GLY A 232 6.78 -9.83 -4.51
C GLY A 232 7.65 -10.07 -3.30
N VAL A 233 8.70 -9.28 -3.23
CA VAL A 233 9.69 -9.29 -2.15
C VAL A 233 9.81 -7.89 -1.58
N GLY A 234 10.02 -7.82 -0.28
CA GLY A 234 10.29 -6.59 0.41
C GLY A 234 11.51 -6.68 1.32
N LYS A 235 12.09 -5.52 1.61
CA LYS A 235 13.25 -5.37 2.46
C LYS A 235 13.09 -4.16 3.37
N ILE A 236 13.10 -4.43 4.67
CA ILE A 236 13.21 -3.40 5.69
C ILE A 236 14.70 -3.23 6.02
N THR A 237 15.20 -2.02 5.80
CA THR A 237 16.61 -1.67 5.98
C THR A 237 16.74 -0.22 6.46
N LYS A 238 17.96 0.28 6.53
CA LYS A 238 18.26 1.68 6.84
C LYS A 238 19.12 2.29 5.75
N TRP A 239 18.81 3.53 5.37
CA TRP A 239 19.70 4.40 4.60
C TRP A 239 20.30 5.45 5.53
N GLY A 240 21.54 5.22 5.97
CA GLY A 240 22.11 5.95 7.10
C GLY A 240 21.30 5.66 8.37
N SER A 241 20.76 6.71 9.00
CA SER A 241 19.88 6.59 10.17
C SER A 241 18.40 6.39 9.83
N GLN A 242 18.00 6.64 8.58
CA GLN A 242 16.61 6.63 8.14
C GLN A 242 16.13 5.20 7.88
N PRO A 243 15.16 4.65 8.64
CA PRO A 243 14.56 3.36 8.31
C PRO A 243 13.73 3.49 7.03
N VAL A 244 13.88 2.50 6.15
CA VAL A 244 13.19 2.45 4.86
C VAL A 244 12.66 1.06 4.61
N ASN A 245 11.51 1.00 3.94
CA ASN A 245 10.96 -0.24 3.42
C ASN A 245 10.94 -0.19 1.89
N LEU A 246 11.60 -1.15 1.27
CA LEU A 246 11.72 -1.28 -0.17
C LEU A 246 10.90 -2.48 -0.63
N ARG A 247 10.10 -2.34 -1.69
CA ARG A 247 9.32 -3.46 -2.25
C ARG A 247 9.48 -3.52 -3.76
N ALA A 248 9.47 -4.74 -4.29
CA ALA A 248 9.34 -5.01 -5.70
C ALA A 248 8.26 -6.09 -5.87
N GLU A 249 7.24 -5.81 -6.67
CA GLU A 249 6.02 -6.62 -6.76
C GLU A 249 5.59 -6.74 -8.22
N ALA A 250 4.97 -7.86 -8.58
CA ALA A 250 4.39 -8.07 -9.90
C ALA A 250 3.04 -8.79 -9.76
N TYR A 251 2.05 -8.28 -10.48
CA TYR A 251 0.69 -8.80 -10.50
C TYR A 251 0.21 -9.02 -11.92
N TYR A 252 -0.49 -10.13 -12.14
CA TYR A 252 -1.20 -10.45 -13.38
C TYR A 252 -2.69 -10.35 -13.13
N ASN A 253 -3.39 -9.55 -13.93
CA ASN A 253 -4.83 -9.38 -13.82
C ASN A 253 -5.56 -10.48 -14.59
N VAL A 254 -6.03 -11.50 -13.85
CA VAL A 254 -6.69 -12.69 -14.43
C VAL A 254 -8.11 -12.40 -14.93
N GLU A 255 -8.78 -11.45 -14.30
CA GLU A 255 -10.03 -10.84 -14.76
C GLU A 255 -9.80 -9.33 -14.73
N ARG A 256 -10.18 -8.64 -15.80
CA ARG A 256 -9.93 -7.20 -15.92
C ARG A 256 -10.87 -6.54 -16.92
N PRO A 257 -11.19 -5.25 -16.72
CA PRO A 257 -11.72 -4.42 -17.79
C PRO A 257 -10.77 -4.38 -18.99
N SER A 258 -11.31 -4.21 -20.18
CA SER A 258 -10.52 -4.11 -21.42
C SER A 258 -9.47 -2.98 -21.41
N SER A 259 -9.74 -1.89 -20.68
CA SER A 259 -8.86 -0.73 -20.48
C SER A 259 -7.91 -0.84 -19.29
N ALA A 260 -7.92 -1.96 -18.57
CA ALA A 260 -7.00 -2.24 -17.47
C ALA A 260 -5.81 -3.09 -17.96
N PRO A 261 -4.62 -2.95 -17.35
CA PRO A 261 -3.42 -3.67 -17.75
C PRO A 261 -3.52 -5.18 -17.51
N GLU A 262 -2.80 -5.96 -18.31
CA GLU A 262 -2.56 -7.38 -18.04
C GLU A 262 -1.58 -7.58 -16.90
N TRP A 263 -0.50 -6.79 -16.92
CA TRP A 263 0.59 -6.88 -15.96
C TRP A 263 0.79 -5.54 -15.27
N GLN A 264 1.01 -5.60 -13.96
CA GLN A 264 1.41 -4.46 -13.15
C GLN A 264 2.71 -4.81 -12.43
N VAL A 265 3.75 -4.03 -12.68
CA VAL A 265 5.05 -4.19 -12.01
C VAL A 265 5.29 -2.96 -11.15
N GLY A 266 5.50 -3.19 -9.85
CA GLY A 266 5.57 -2.14 -8.86
C GLY A 266 6.90 -2.10 -8.13
N PHE A 267 7.40 -0.89 -7.86
CA PHE A 267 8.48 -0.64 -6.92
C PHE A 267 8.03 0.36 -5.87
N THR A 268 8.22 0.04 -4.60
CA THR A 268 7.88 0.96 -3.50
C THR A 268 9.12 1.37 -2.72
N VAL A 269 9.27 2.67 -2.49
CA VAL A 269 10.18 3.21 -1.48
C VAL A 269 9.33 3.86 -0.40
N GLN A 270 9.38 3.33 0.81
CA GLN A 270 8.61 3.85 1.94
C GLN A 270 9.55 4.37 3.01
N LEU A 271 9.48 5.69 3.24
CA LEU A 271 10.17 6.35 4.34
C LEU A 271 9.38 6.14 5.63
N LEU A 272 10.07 5.77 6.69
CA LEU A 272 9.47 5.43 7.98
C LEU A 272 9.96 6.41 9.04
N PHE A 273 9.05 7.00 9.79
CA PHE A 273 9.37 8.00 10.80
C PHE A 273 8.89 7.45 12.15
N PRO A 274 9.75 6.72 12.89
CA PRO A 274 9.44 6.26 14.23
C PRO A 274 9.04 7.45 15.10
N LYS A 275 8.05 7.25 15.97
CA LYS A 275 7.75 8.24 17.01
C LYS A 275 9.00 8.40 17.89
N GLY A 276 9.43 9.66 18.07
CA GLY A 276 10.51 10.03 18.99
C GLY A 276 10.10 9.87 20.45
#